data_AF-A0A7H1BES4-F1
#
_entry.id   AF-A0A7H1BES4-F1
#
_cell.length_a   1.000
_cell.length_b   1.000
_cell.length_c   1.000
_cell.angle_alpha   90.00
_cell.angle_beta   90.00
_cell.angle_gamma   90.00
#
_symmetry.space_group_name_H-M   'P 1'
#
loop_
_entity.id
_entity.type
_entity.pdbx_description
1 polymer ?
#
loop_
_entity_poly.entity_id
_entity_poly.type
_entity_poly.pdbx_seq_one_letter_code
_entity_poly.pdbx_strand_id
1 'polypeptide(L)'
;MFGGKIGAPELIILLVVILLLFGAKKLPDMARSLGKSARILKSEAKAMKSEGGNKDAAPSDPPKAGEQPPAQRTIQAAPGDVSSSRPVTEQTNQTTQS
;
A
#
# COMPACT_ATOMS: atom_id res chain seq x y z
N MET A 1 -18.19 -32.37 -29.03
CA MET A 1 -16.72 -32.48 -28.88
C MET A 1 -16.19 -31.08 -28.54
N PHE A 2 -16.33 -30.65 -27.27
CA PHE A 2 -16.05 -29.27 -26.79
C PHE A 2 -14.92 -29.24 -25.74
N GLY A 3 -13.98 -30.20 -25.78
CA GLY A 3 -13.07 -30.47 -24.66
C GLY A 3 -11.58 -30.23 -24.92
N GLY A 4 -11.20 -29.44 -25.92
CA GLY A 4 -9.79 -29.33 -26.35
C GLY A 4 -9.17 -27.93 -26.27
N LYS A 5 -9.96 -26.91 -25.94
CA LYS A 5 -9.48 -25.53 -25.90
C LYS A 5 -10.07 -24.90 -24.66
N ILE A 6 -9.32 -24.92 -23.56
CA ILE A 6 -9.49 -23.91 -22.51
C ILE A 6 -9.24 -22.58 -23.23
N GLY A 7 -10.32 -22.00 -23.74
CA GLY A 7 -10.29 -20.80 -24.54
C GLY A 7 -10.43 -19.59 -23.65
N ALA A 8 -10.29 -18.42 -24.28
CA ALA A 8 -10.68 -17.17 -23.66
C ALA A 8 -12.07 -17.21 -22.96
N PRO A 9 -13.13 -17.88 -23.48
CA PRO A 9 -14.43 -17.87 -22.80
C PRO A 9 -14.45 -18.55 -21.43
N GLU A 10 -13.78 -19.70 -21.24
CA GLU A 10 -13.75 -20.37 -19.93
C GLU A 10 -13.04 -19.52 -18.87
N LEU A 11 -11.97 -18.83 -19.28
CA LEU A 11 -11.20 -17.91 -18.43
C LEU A 11 -12.04 -16.68 -18.04
N ILE A 12 -12.83 -16.15 -18.97
CA ILE A 12 -13.76 -15.04 -18.69
C ILE A 12 -14.82 -15.48 -17.67
N ILE A 13 -15.41 -16.67 -17.84
CA ILE A 13 -16.41 -17.19 -16.90
C ILE A 13 -15.80 -17.34 -15.50
N LEU A 14 -14.61 -17.92 -15.38
CA LEU A 14 -13.91 -18.06 -14.10
C LEU A 14 -13.62 -16.67 -13.48
N LEU A 15 -13.15 -15.71 -14.28
CA LEU A 15 -12.90 -14.35 -13.82
C LEU A 15 -14.18 -13.69 -13.30
N VAL A 16 -15.32 -13.87 -13.98
CA VAL A 16 -16.62 -13.36 -13.53
C VAL A 16 -17.01 -13.97 -12.19
N VAL A 17 -16.84 -15.28 -12.00
CA VAL A 17 -17.13 -15.94 -10.71
C VAL A 17 -16.26 -15.36 -9.59
N ILE A 18 -14.96 -15.21 -9.82
CA ILE A 18 -14.02 -14.60 -8.87
C ILE A 18 -14.43 -13.15 -8.56
N LEU A 19 -14.82 -12.36 -9.57
CA LEU A 19 -15.27 -10.98 -9.39
C LEU A 19 -16.57 -10.89 -8.59
N LEU A 20 -17.48 -11.87 -8.70
CA LEU A 20 -18.69 -11.92 -7.89
C LEU A 20 -18.39 -12.25 -6.42
N LEU A 21 -17.43 -13.15 -6.17
CA LEU A 21 -17.02 -13.56 -4.81
C LEU A 21 -16.24 -12.46 -4.08
N PHE A 22 -15.25 -11.88 -4.75
CA PHE A 22 -14.32 -10.92 -4.13
C PHE A 22 -14.70 -9.45 -4.41
N GLY A 23 -15.43 -9.18 -5.49
CA GLY A 23 -15.77 -7.83 -5.94
C GLY A 23 -14.69 -7.20 -6.84
N ALA A 24 -15.14 -6.37 -7.79
CA ALA A 24 -14.27 -5.70 -8.77
C ALA A 24 -13.19 -4.80 -8.15
N LYS A 25 -13.39 -4.31 -6.92
CA LYS A 25 -12.41 -3.46 -6.22
C LYS A 25 -11.36 -4.24 -5.43
N LYS A 26 -11.63 -5.49 -5.03
CA LYS A 26 -10.69 -6.30 -4.23
C LYS A 26 -9.65 -7.02 -5.06
N LEU A 27 -10.00 -7.48 -6.27
CA LEU A 27 -9.03 -8.08 -7.19
C LEU A 27 -7.81 -7.17 -7.48
N PRO A 28 -7.99 -5.91 -7.93
CA PRO A 28 -6.86 -5.04 -8.21
C PRO A 28 -6.10 -4.62 -6.94
N ASP A 29 -6.79 -4.51 -5.80
CA ASP A 29 -6.19 -4.15 -4.52
C ASP A 29 -5.28 -5.27 -3.97
N MET A 30 -5.75 -6.52 -4.03
CA MET A 30 -4.96 -7.70 -3.70
C MET A 30 -3.80 -7.90 -4.68
N ALA A 31 -4.02 -7.72 -5.98
CA ALA A 31 -2.95 -7.80 -6.97
C ALA A 31 -1.88 -6.72 -6.75
N ARG A 32 -2.26 -5.49 -6.39
CA ARG A 32 -1.32 -4.39 -6.10
C ARG A 32 -0.49 -4.65 -4.84
N SER A 33 -1.13 -5.09 -3.76
CA SER A 33 -0.42 -5.40 -2.51
C SER A 33 0.51 -6.62 -2.67
N LEU A 34 0.03 -7.69 -3.28
CA LEU A 34 0.85 -8.88 -3.60
C LEU A 34 1.98 -8.53 -4.57
N GLY A 35 1.73 -7.69 -5.57
CA GLY A 35 2.72 -7.25 -6.54
C GLY A 35 3.86 -6.44 -5.90
N LYS A 36 3.57 -5.60 -4.90
CA LYS A 36 4.59 -4.89 -4.13
C LYS A 36 5.51 -5.86 -3.39
N SER A 37 4.94 -6.82 -2.66
CA SER A 37 5.73 -7.85 -1.96
C SER A 37 6.53 -8.73 -2.93
N ALA A 38 5.91 -9.15 -4.04
CA ALA A 38 6.57 -9.94 -5.07
C ALA A 38 7.70 -9.17 -5.79
N ARG A 39 7.61 -7.84 -5.95
CA ARG A 39 8.69 -7.02 -6.54
C ARG A 39 9.92 -7.02 -5.64
N ILE A 40 9.73 -6.87 -4.33
CA ILE A 40 10.82 -6.88 -3.34
C ILE A 40 11.51 -8.24 -3.37
N LEU A 41 10.73 -9.31 -3.22
CA LEU A 41 11.25 -10.69 -3.26
C LEU A 41 11.92 -11.02 -4.60
N LYS A 42 11.36 -10.60 -5.74
CA LYS A 42 11.98 -10.79 -7.06
C LYS A 42 13.29 -10.01 -7.19
N SER A 43 13.40 -8.83 -6.58
CA SER A 43 14.60 -8.00 -6.63
C SER A 43 15.73 -8.62 -5.81
N GLU A 44 15.42 -9.09 -4.60
CA GLU A 44 16.36 -9.84 -3.76
C GLU A 44 16.75 -11.17 -4.41
N ALA A 45 15.78 -11.95 -4.90
CA ALA A 45 16.05 -13.20 -5.61
C ALA A 45 16.87 -12.98 -6.89
N LYS A 46 16.65 -11.88 -7.61
CA LYS A 46 17.46 -11.52 -8.80
C LYS A 46 18.87 -11.12 -8.40
N ALA A 47 19.06 -10.38 -7.31
CA ALA A 47 20.40 -10.03 -6.80
C ALA A 47 21.20 -11.29 -6.44
N MET A 48 20.59 -12.23 -5.73
CA MET A 48 21.21 -13.53 -5.41
C MET A 48 21.52 -14.35 -6.66
N LYS A 49 20.64 -14.34 -7.66
CA LYS A 49 20.85 -15.07 -8.93
C LYS A 49 21.88 -14.39 -9.84
N SER A 50 22.04 -13.07 -9.74
CA SER A 50 22.96 -12.29 -10.58
C SER A 50 24.42 -12.40 -10.13
N GLU A 51 24.69 -12.82 -8.89
CA GLU A 51 26.04 -13.12 -8.40
C GLU A 51 26.63 -14.41 -9.02
N GLY A 52 25.78 -15.27 -9.61
CA GLY A 52 26.16 -16.56 -10.21
C GLY A 52 26.21 -16.63 -11.74
N GLY A 53 25.90 -15.56 -12.48
CA GLY A 53 25.96 -15.63 -13.95
C GLY A 53 25.32 -14.46 -14.69
N ASN A 54 26.18 -13.75 -15.43
CA ASN A 54 25.93 -12.84 -16.55
C ASN A 54 24.92 -11.68 -16.34
N LYS A 55 25.49 -10.47 -16.38
CA LYS A 55 24.80 -9.18 -16.39
C LYS A 55 24.05 -9.01 -17.71
N ASP A 56 22.74 -9.18 -17.70
CA ASP A 56 21.87 -8.55 -18.70
C ASP A 56 20.46 -8.30 -18.14
N ALA A 57 19.84 -7.25 -18.65
CA ALA A 57 18.54 -6.68 -18.30
C ALA A 57 18.48 -5.85 -17.00
N ALA A 58 18.89 -4.58 -17.15
CA ALA A 58 18.21 -3.47 -16.50
C ALA A 58 16.99 -3.07 -17.36
N PRO A 59 15.78 -3.04 -16.80
CA PRO A 59 14.71 -2.18 -17.31
C PRO A 59 14.62 -0.94 -16.44
N SER A 60 14.79 0.20 -17.10
CA SER A 60 14.53 1.56 -16.64
C SER A 60 13.18 1.67 -15.90
N ASP A 61 13.16 2.32 -14.74
CA ASP A 61 11.94 2.95 -14.19
C ASP A 61 11.66 4.26 -14.97
N PRO A 62 10.42 4.82 -15.07
CA PRO A 62 9.12 4.33 -14.59
C PRO A 62 7.98 4.44 -15.66
N PRO A 63 6.76 3.96 -15.35
CA PRO A 63 5.61 4.88 -15.43
C PRO A 63 5.05 5.12 -14.03
N LYS A 64 5.12 6.39 -13.61
CA LYS A 64 4.23 6.94 -12.59
C LYS A 64 2.79 6.67 -13.03
N ALA A 65 2.16 5.66 -12.45
CA ALA A 65 0.72 5.43 -12.58
C ALA A 65 0.22 4.85 -11.26
N GLY A 66 0.10 5.69 -10.22
CA GLY A 66 -0.53 5.25 -8.98
C GLY A 66 -0.38 6.13 -7.76
N GLU A 67 0.66 6.94 -7.63
CA GLU A 67 0.74 7.93 -6.54
C GLU A 67 -0.07 9.18 -6.87
N GLN A 68 -1.39 9.06 -6.78
CA GLN A 68 -2.14 10.08 -6.07
C GLN A 68 -2.38 9.53 -4.66
N PRO A 69 -1.50 9.84 -3.70
CA PRO A 69 -1.90 9.77 -2.30
C PRO A 69 -3.18 10.60 -2.20
N PRO A 70 -4.27 10.10 -1.60
CA PRO A 70 -5.34 10.99 -1.18
C PRO A 70 -4.64 12.07 -0.36
N ALA A 71 -4.88 13.32 -0.75
CA ALA A 71 -4.30 14.52 -0.18
C ALA A 71 -3.91 14.26 1.28
N GLN A 72 -2.61 14.30 1.57
CA GLN A 72 -2.19 14.60 2.92
C GLN A 72 -2.82 15.96 3.24
N ARG A 73 -4.02 15.94 3.82
CA ARG A 73 -4.53 17.02 4.66
C ARG A 73 -3.60 17.04 5.85
N THR A 74 -2.42 17.60 5.61
CA THR A 74 -1.60 18.20 6.65
C THR A 74 -2.46 19.31 7.25
N ILE A 75 -3.07 18.95 8.38
CA ILE A 75 -3.41 19.78 9.53
C ILE A 75 -3.50 21.28 9.20
N GLN A 76 -4.72 21.78 9.01
CA GLN A 76 -5.02 23.18 9.29
C GLN A 76 -6.00 23.20 10.47
N ALA A 77 -5.45 23.02 11.67
CA ALA A 77 -6.06 23.62 12.84
C ALA A 77 -5.87 25.13 12.66
N ALA A 78 -6.95 25.91 12.69
CA ALA A 78 -6.87 27.35 12.66
C ALA A 78 -5.99 27.82 13.85
N PRO A 79 -5.02 28.73 13.64
CA PRO A 79 -4.35 29.38 14.76
C PRO A 79 -5.39 30.17 15.57
N GLY A 80 -5.81 29.67 16.74
CA GLY A 80 -6.79 30.37 17.56
C GLY A 80 -7.36 29.64 18.78
N ASP A 81 -7.44 28.31 18.80
CA ASP A 81 -8.14 27.58 19.86
C ASP A 81 -7.23 27.06 20.99
N VAL A 82 -6.50 27.96 21.66
CA VAL A 82 -5.91 27.68 23.00
C VAL A 82 -6.64 28.42 24.13
N SER A 83 -7.84 28.95 23.87
CA SER A 83 -8.57 29.81 24.81
C SER A 83 -9.59 29.10 25.71
N SER A 84 -9.61 27.75 25.80
CA SER A 84 -10.64 27.07 26.61
C SER A 84 -10.21 25.87 27.47
N SER A 85 -8.91 25.58 27.63
CA SER A 85 -8.46 24.66 28.69
C SER A 85 -8.09 25.43 29.95
N ARG A 86 -9.15 25.72 30.72
CA ARG A 86 -9.23 26.31 32.06
C ARG A 86 -8.08 25.89 33.01
N PRO A 87 -7.61 26.77 33.91
CA PRO A 87 -6.53 26.48 34.86
C PRO A 87 -6.97 25.40 35.85
N VAL A 88 -6.30 24.25 35.84
CA VAL A 88 -6.34 23.31 36.96
C VAL A 88 -5.19 23.68 37.89
N THR A 89 -5.60 24.27 39.00
CA THR A 89 -4.89 24.38 40.27
C THR A 89 -4.19 23.07 40.62
N GLU A 90 -2.87 23.06 40.60
CA GLU A 90 -2.07 22.16 41.44
C GLU A 90 -0.74 22.84 41.82
N GLN A 91 -0.86 23.83 42.72
CA GLN A 91 0.25 24.33 43.52
C GLN A 91 0.32 23.45 44.78
N THR A 92 0.92 22.27 44.66
CA THR A 92 1.30 21.41 45.80
C THR A 92 2.73 20.95 45.53
N ASN A 93 3.59 21.09 46.54
CA ASN A 93 5.06 20.95 46.51
C ASN A 93 5.86 22.11 45.92
N GLN A 94 5.72 23.30 46.53
CA GLN A 94 6.90 24.12 46.81
C GLN A 94 7.12 24.20 48.32
N THR A 95 8.10 23.44 48.79
CA THR A 95 9.19 23.89 49.64
C THR A 95 9.12 25.35 50.09
N THR A 96 8.72 25.57 51.33
CA THR A 96 9.05 26.76 52.15
C THR A 96 9.06 26.22 53.58
N GLN A 97 10.22 25.83 54.09
CA GLN A 97 11.09 26.75 54.85
C GLN A 97 10.36 27.31 56.08
N SER A 98 10.37 26.53 57.16
CA SER A 98 10.62 26.95 58.53
C SER A 98 11.01 25.71 59.34
#